data_AF-A0A2V5SGM7-F1
#
_entry.id   AF-A0A2V5SGM7-F1
#
_cell.length_a   1.000
_cell.length_b   1.000
_cell.length_c   1.000
_cell.angle_alpha   90.00
_cell.angle_beta   90.00
_cell.angle_gamma   90.00
#
_symmetry.space_group_name_H-M   'P 1'
#
loop_
_entity.id
_entity.type
_entity.pdbx_description
1 polymer ?
#
loop_
_entity_poly.entity_id
_entity_poly.type
_entity_poly.pdbx_seq_one_letter_code
_entity_poly.pdbx_strand_id
1 'polypeptide(L)'
;MARYGQSIGDISTETFGPVRGFALREYLVGVKFLNGTGAMEMISRNDQAEIKLQEIDALLKKHGADVEWKVDKFEKPDWKRWRTQDGSLVAVYDSKRHFLYVNSKEFYNEQGKRY
;
A
#
# COMPACT_ATOMS: atom_id res chain seq x y z
N MET A 1 -20.14 0.43 5.68
CA MET A 1 -19.75 -0.46 4.57
C MET A 1 -18.23 -0.40 4.44
N ALA A 2 -17.55 -1.55 4.46
CA ALA A 2 -16.09 -1.59 4.38
C ALA A 2 -15.61 -1.08 3.01
N ARG A 3 -14.57 -0.24 2.99
CA ARG A 3 -13.95 0.42 1.81
C ARG A 3 -13.69 -0.52 0.62
N TYR A 4 -13.55 -1.83 0.88
CA TYR A 4 -13.18 -2.85 -0.11
C TYR A 4 -14.24 -3.93 -0.39
N GLY A 5 -15.44 -3.82 0.18
CA GLY A 5 -16.48 -4.85 0.02
C GLY A 5 -16.20 -6.13 0.83
N GLN A 6 -16.59 -7.29 0.29
CA GLN A 6 -16.44 -8.58 0.96
C GLN A 6 -15.00 -9.10 0.86
N SER A 7 -14.47 -9.62 1.96
CA SER A 7 -13.16 -10.24 1.97
C SER A 7 -13.14 -11.57 1.23
N ILE A 8 -12.01 -11.85 0.59
CA ILE A 8 -11.71 -13.13 -0.08
C ILE A 8 -10.87 -14.09 0.79
N GLY A 9 -10.66 -13.75 2.07
CA GLY A 9 -9.87 -14.55 3.02
C GLY A 9 -8.59 -13.84 3.47
N ASP A 10 -7.80 -14.54 4.28
CA ASP A 10 -6.47 -14.08 4.72
C ASP A 10 -5.39 -14.56 3.74
N ILE A 11 -4.45 -13.67 3.42
CA ILE A 11 -3.30 -13.91 2.55
C ILE A 11 -2.05 -13.87 3.44
N SER A 12 -1.28 -14.96 3.45
CA SER A 12 -0.01 -15.00 4.16
C SER A 12 1.04 -14.16 3.44
N THR A 13 1.73 -13.28 4.17
CA THR A 13 2.90 -12.55 3.67
C THR A 13 4.11 -12.86 4.51
N GLU A 14 5.28 -12.98 3.90
CA GLU A 14 6.53 -13.25 4.61
C GLU A 14 6.94 -12.08 5.51
N THR A 15 6.69 -10.85 5.06
CA THR A 15 7.21 -9.64 5.72
C THR A 15 6.28 -9.10 6.81
N PHE A 16 4.95 -9.22 6.64
CA PHE A 16 3.95 -8.57 7.52
C PHE A 16 3.05 -9.58 8.26
N GLY A 17 3.29 -10.88 8.06
CA GLY A 17 2.38 -11.94 8.48
C GLY A 17 1.08 -11.91 7.67
N PRO A 18 -0.01 -12.53 8.17
CA PRO A 18 -1.27 -12.55 7.44
C PRO A 18 -1.87 -11.15 7.30
N VAL A 19 -2.41 -10.87 6.11
CA VAL A 19 -3.20 -9.69 5.76
C VAL A 19 -4.58 -10.12 5.26
N ARG A 20 -5.61 -9.32 5.52
CA ARG A 20 -6.96 -9.61 5.05
C ARG A 20 -7.10 -9.18 3.59
N GLY A 21 -7.38 -10.13 2.71
CA GLY A 21 -7.51 -9.90 1.27
C GLY A 21 -8.90 -9.43 0.85
N PHE A 22 -8.92 -8.56 -0.15
CA PHE A 22 -10.12 -8.04 -0.82
C PHE A 22 -9.88 -7.92 -2.32
N ALA A 23 -10.91 -8.18 -3.12
CA ALA A 23 -10.90 -7.91 -4.56
C ALA A 23 -11.56 -6.56 -4.84
N LEU A 24 -10.83 -5.64 -5.48
CA LEU A 24 -11.31 -4.31 -5.83
C LEU A 24 -11.12 -4.02 -7.32
N ARG A 25 -12.14 -4.32 -8.13
CA ARG A 25 -12.13 -4.17 -9.60
C ARG A 25 -10.93 -4.90 -10.22
N GLU A 26 -9.94 -4.16 -10.69
CA GLU A 26 -8.71 -4.67 -11.32
C GLU A 26 -7.59 -4.95 -10.31
N TYR A 27 -7.81 -4.70 -9.02
CA TYR A 27 -6.79 -4.82 -7.98
C TYR A 27 -7.12 -5.87 -6.94
N LEU A 28 -6.05 -6.43 -6.38
CA LEU A 28 -6.04 -7.22 -5.15
C LEU A 28 -5.50 -6.32 -4.04
N VAL A 29 -6.21 -6.25 -2.92
CA VAL A 29 -5.82 -5.44 -1.78
C VAL A 29 -5.70 -6.31 -0.54
N GLY A 30 -4.50 -6.42 0.01
CA GLY A 30 -4.24 -7.04 1.31
C GLY A 30 -4.13 -5.96 2.38
N VAL A 31 -4.99 -5.99 3.40
CA VAL A 31 -4.99 -4.99 4.49
C VAL A 31 -4.46 -5.62 5.77
N LYS A 32 -3.43 -4.99 6.35
CA LYS A 32 -3.00 -5.28 7.71
C LYS A 32 -3.78 -4.41 8.68
N PHE A 33 -4.50 -5.04 9.60
CA PHE A 33 -5.18 -4.35 10.69
C PHE A 33 -4.34 -4.38 11.96
N LEU A 34 -4.20 -3.22 12.62
CA LEU A 34 -3.70 -3.10 13.99
C LEU A 34 -4.80 -2.46 14.83
N ASN A 35 -5.18 -3.12 15.93
CA ASN A 35 -6.25 -2.65 16.83
C ASN A 35 -7.57 -2.29 16.12
N GLY A 36 -7.92 -3.00 15.04
CA GLY A 36 -9.13 -2.75 14.24
C GLY A 36 -8.99 -1.66 13.17
N THR A 37 -7.85 -0.96 13.11
CA THR A 37 -7.57 0.08 12.11
C THR A 37 -6.63 -0.45 11.03
N GLY A 38 -6.89 -0.11 9.76
CA GLY A 38 -6.00 -0.44 8.65
C GLY A 38 -4.67 0.31 8.79
N ALA A 39 -3.60 -0.42 9.06
CA ALA A 39 -2.26 0.15 9.28
C ALA A 39 -1.39 0.13 8.02
N MET A 40 -1.65 -0.85 7.14
CA MET A 40 -1.00 -1.01 5.84
C MET A 40 -1.94 -1.64 4.84
N GLU A 41 -1.85 -1.18 3.59
CA GLU A 41 -2.49 -1.79 2.42
C GLU A 41 -1.42 -2.20 1.42
N MET A 42 -1.50 -3.43 0.96
CA MET A 42 -0.68 -3.99 -0.11
C MET A 42 -1.57 -4.17 -1.34
N ILE A 43 -1.26 -3.45 -2.41
CA ILE A 43 -2.08 -3.36 -3.62
C ILE A 43 -1.27 -3.93 -4.78
N SER A 44 -1.85 -4.87 -5.52
CA SER A 44 -1.36 -5.32 -6.83
C SER A 44 -2.50 -5.34 -7.83
N ARG A 45 -2.19 -5.39 -9.14
CA ARG A 45 -3.21 -5.74 -10.13
C ARG A 45 -3.56 -7.23 -10.01
N ASN A 46 -4.80 -7.57 -10.34
CA ASN A 46 -5.30 -8.96 -10.31
C ASN A 46 -4.59 -9.85 -11.33
N ASP A 47 -4.15 -9.27 -12.45
CA ASP A 47 -3.36 -9.91 -13.50
C ASP A 47 -1.85 -9.96 -13.18
N GLN A 48 -1.43 -9.47 -12.02
CA GLN A 48 -0.02 -9.33 -11.59
C GLN A 48 0.83 -8.46 -12.53
N ALA A 49 0.22 -7.71 -13.44
CA ALA A 49 0.93 -6.76 -14.28
C ALA A 49 1.44 -5.57 -13.44
N GLU A 50 2.44 -4.88 -13.99
CA GLU A 50 2.96 -3.65 -13.40
C GLU A 50 1.84 -2.61 -13.20
N ILE A 51 1.84 -1.95 -12.04
CA ILE A 51 0.98 -0.79 -11.80
C ILE A 51 1.63 0.43 -12.43
N LYS A 52 1.00 1.03 -13.45
CA LYS A 52 1.57 2.21 -14.11
C LYS A 52 1.59 3.40 -13.16
N LEU A 53 2.54 4.32 -13.36
CA LEU A 53 2.70 5.49 -12.50
C LEU A 53 1.40 6.33 -12.37
N GLN A 54 0.66 6.48 -13.47
CA GLN A 54 -0.63 7.19 -13.49
C GLN A 54 -1.69 6.51 -12.62
N GLU A 55 -1.68 5.17 -12.56
CA GLU A 55 -2.56 4.39 -11.68
C GLU A 55 -2.11 4.55 -10.22
N ILE A 56 -0.80 4.55 -9.95
CA ILE A 56 -0.25 4.82 -8.62
C ILE A 56 -0.72 6.21 -8.15
N ASP A 57 -0.58 7.25 -8.96
CA ASP A 57 -1.04 8.61 -8.60
C ASP A 57 -2.53 8.65 -8.28
N ALA A 58 -3.36 7.94 -9.05
CA ALA A 58 -4.79 7.82 -8.79
C ALA A 58 -5.09 7.05 -7.48
N LEU A 59 -4.30 6.01 -7.17
CA LEU A 59 -4.41 5.27 -5.91
C LEU A 59 -3.99 6.14 -4.72
N LEU A 60 -2.89 6.87 -4.80
CA LEU A 60 -2.42 7.77 -3.74
C LEU A 60 -3.44 8.87 -3.43
N LYS A 61 -4.03 9.49 -4.46
CA LYS A 61 -5.11 10.48 -4.30
C LYS A 61 -6.33 9.94 -3.55
N LYS A 62 -6.65 8.64 -3.69
CA LYS A 62 -7.75 8.02 -2.92
C LYS A 62 -7.42 7.76 -1.44
N HIS A 63 -6.15 7.81 -1.04
CA HIS A 63 -5.70 7.59 0.33
C HIS A 63 -5.43 8.88 1.09
N GLY A 64 -4.99 9.92 0.39
CA GLY A 64 -4.73 11.25 0.95
C GLY A 64 -5.45 12.33 0.18
N ALA A 65 -6.77 12.19 -0.03
CA ALA A 65 -7.55 13.09 -0.90
C ALA A 65 -7.38 14.58 -0.56
N ASP A 66 -7.09 14.89 0.70
CA ASP A 66 -6.92 16.26 1.20
C ASP A 66 -5.44 16.65 1.46
N VAL A 67 -4.48 15.78 1.14
CA VAL A 67 -3.06 16.01 1.42
C VAL A 67 -2.18 15.69 0.21
N GLU A 68 -1.28 16.61 -0.13
CA GLU A 68 -0.34 16.44 -1.23
C GLU A 68 0.65 15.30 -0.95
N TRP A 69 0.89 14.46 -1.96
CA TRP A 69 1.94 13.43 -1.95
C TRP A 69 3.21 13.95 -2.62
N LYS A 70 4.35 13.75 -1.97
CA LYS A 70 5.67 14.11 -2.52
C LYS A 70 6.52 12.88 -2.69
N VAL A 71 7.27 12.85 -3.80
CA VAL A 71 8.31 11.83 -4.02
C VAL A 71 9.37 12.00 -2.93
N ASP A 72 9.67 10.91 -2.24
CA ASP A 72 10.63 10.85 -1.16
C ASP A 72 11.82 10.01 -1.63
N LYS A 73 13.06 10.44 -1.33
CA LYS A 73 14.26 9.73 -1.77
C LYS A 73 14.30 8.34 -1.14
N PHE A 74 14.61 7.34 -1.95
CA PHE A 74 14.73 5.98 -1.50
C PHE A 74 15.98 5.34 -2.11
N GLU A 75 16.72 4.59 -1.30
CA GLU A 75 18.06 4.09 -1.68
C GLU A 75 17.99 2.82 -2.54
N LYS A 76 16.82 2.18 -2.63
CA LYS A 76 16.63 0.97 -3.43
C LYS A 76 16.20 1.34 -4.86
N PRO A 77 16.92 0.89 -5.91
CA PRO A 77 16.71 1.31 -7.29
C PRO A 77 15.36 0.87 -7.87
N ASP A 78 14.88 -0.33 -7.54
CA ASP A 78 13.60 -0.88 -8.02
C ASP A 78 12.40 -0.41 -7.18
N TRP A 79 12.60 0.62 -6.37
CA TRP A 79 11.63 1.04 -5.38
C TRP A 79 11.39 2.53 -5.48
N LYS A 80 10.13 2.93 -5.44
CA LYS A 80 9.73 4.33 -5.39
C LYS A 80 9.01 4.59 -4.08
N ARG A 81 9.27 5.75 -3.47
CA ARG A 81 8.63 6.15 -2.21
C ARG A 81 7.94 7.49 -2.37
N TRP A 82 6.77 7.60 -1.77
CA TRP A 82 6.05 8.85 -1.59
C TRP A 82 5.68 9.03 -0.12
N ARG A 83 5.52 10.28 0.28
CA ARG A 83 5.05 10.64 1.61
C ARG A 83 4.05 11.77 1.48
N THR A 84 3.00 11.74 2.29
CA THR A 84 2.11 12.90 2.41
C THR A 84 2.85 14.07 3.04
N GLN A 85 2.47 15.31 2.72
CA GLN A 85 3.14 16.51 3.24
C GLN A 85 3.09 16.63 4.77
N ASP A 86 2.00 16.17 5.39
CA ASP A 86 1.84 16.07 6.84
C ASP A 86 2.63 14.90 7.47
N GLY A 87 3.20 14.02 6.62
CA GLY A 87 3.95 12.85 7.02
C GLY A 87 3.12 11.70 7.59
N SER A 88 1.79 11.78 7.56
CA SER A 88 0.88 10.78 8.15
C SER A 88 0.91 9.43 7.41
N LEU A 89 1.14 9.44 6.10
CA LEU A 89 1.20 8.25 5.26
C LEU A 89 2.52 8.14 4.49
N VAL A 90 2.95 6.90 4.28
CA VAL A 90 4.11 6.55 3.46
C VAL A 90 3.70 5.49 2.46
N ALA A 91 3.89 5.78 1.18
CA ALA A 91 3.66 4.83 0.11
C ALA A 91 4.98 4.36 -0.48
N VAL A 92 5.07 3.06 -0.78
CA VAL A 92 6.26 2.43 -1.34
C VAL A 92 5.83 1.49 -2.46
N TYR A 93 6.41 1.63 -3.64
CA TYR A 93 6.17 0.74 -4.77
C TYR A 93 7.41 -0.09 -5.04
N ASP A 94 7.26 -1.41 -5.04
CA ASP A 94 8.27 -2.38 -5.48
C ASP A 94 7.99 -2.74 -6.94
N SER A 95 8.80 -2.22 -7.87
CA SER A 95 8.60 -2.47 -9.31
C SER A 95 9.03 -3.86 -9.76
N LYS A 96 9.72 -4.64 -8.92
CA LYS A 96 10.07 -6.02 -9.23
C LYS A 96 8.92 -6.99 -8.92
N ARG A 97 8.16 -6.70 -7.85
CA ARG A 97 7.03 -7.51 -7.42
C ARG A 97 5.66 -6.92 -7.78
N HIS A 98 5.63 -5.70 -8.30
CA HIS A 98 4.43 -4.95 -8.69
C HIS A 98 3.45 -4.70 -7.53
N PHE A 99 3.98 -4.51 -6.32
CA PHE A 99 3.19 -4.18 -5.13
C PHE A 99 3.37 -2.71 -4.74
N LEU A 100 2.24 -2.02 -4.56
CA LEU A 100 2.18 -0.73 -3.89
C LEU A 100 1.75 -0.95 -2.44
N TYR A 101 2.59 -0.55 -1.50
CA TYR A 101 2.31 -0.54 -0.08
C TYR A 101 1.95 0.88 0.35
N VAL A 102 0.77 1.08 0.94
CA VAL A 102 0.37 2.35 1.57
C VAL A 102 0.30 2.14 3.07
N ASN A 103 1.08 2.89 3.83
CA ASN A 103 1.29 2.67 5.26
C ASN A 103 0.95 3.92 6.06
N SER A 104 0.45 3.71 7.28
CA SER A 104 0.58 4.73 8.32
C SER A 104 2.06 4.96 8.65
N LYS A 105 2.41 6.18 9.07
CA LYS A 105 3.76 6.53 9.53
C LYS A 105 4.27 5.59 10.61
N GLU A 106 3.42 5.28 11.59
CA GLU A 106 3.75 4.43 12.74
C GLU A 106 4.11 3.01 12.27
N PHE A 107 3.25 2.39 11.46
CA PHE A 107 3.52 1.06 10.91
C PHE A 107 4.78 1.04 10.04
N TYR A 108 4.98 2.08 9.22
CA TYR A 108 6.19 2.20 8.40
C TYR A 108 7.46 2.27 9.25
N ASN A 109 7.42 3.00 10.37
CA ASN A 109 8.58 3.15 11.25
C ASN A 109 8.92 1.87 12.02
N GLU A 110 7.91 1.10 12.42
CA GLU A 110 8.08 -0.15 13.17
C GLU A 110 8.43 -1.36 12.27
N GLN A 111 7.69 -1.52 11.17
CA GLN A 111 7.74 -2.72 10.32
C GLN A 111 8.19 -2.38 8.90
N GLY A 112 7.87 -1.17 8.42
CA GLY A 112 8.19 -0.76 7.05
C GLY A 112 9.68 -0.54 6.78
N LYS A 113 10.54 -0.36 7.78
CA LYS A 113 12.00 -0.36 7.52
C LYS A 113 12.52 -1.71 6.99
N ARG A 114 11.72 -2.78 7.09
CA ARG A 114 12.06 -4.12 6.58
C ARG A 114 11.79 -4.29 5.08
N TYR A 115 11.15 -3.30 4.44
CA TYR A 115 11.04 -3.20 2.98
C TYR A 115 12.39 -3.25 2.32
#